data_AF-A0A3D8GPE0-F1
#
_entry.id   AF-A0A3D8GPE0-F1
#
_cell.length_a   1.000
_cell.length_b   1.000
_cell.length_c   1.000
_cell.angle_alpha   90.00
_cell.angle_beta   90.00
_cell.angle_gamma   90.00
#
_symmetry.space_group_name_H-M   'P 1'
#
loop_
_entity.id
_entity.type
_entity.pdbx_description
1 polymer ?
#
loop_
_entity_poly.entity_id
_entity_poly.type
_entity_poly.pdbx_seq_one_letter_code
_entity_poly.pdbx_strand_id
1 'polypeptide(L)'
;MLSIILVCALLVAACLYLILAPFFGGRQPEQANGSEEGLDMKLVYEAVNELEMDALMGKISFDDFKKTKEAYYRAAAESIHEKRNVDGDILEALDTIRSEAKTAITGKNV
;
A
#
# COMPACT_ATOMS: atom_id res chain seq x y z
N MET A 1 -5.87 -7.13 -51.87
CA MET A 1 -6.23 -8.21 -50.93
C MET A 1 -5.17 -8.33 -49.84
N LEU A 2 -3.95 -8.79 -50.15
CA LEU A 2 -2.86 -8.98 -49.17
C LEU A 2 -2.52 -7.71 -48.36
N SER A 3 -2.41 -6.56 -49.03
CA SER A 3 -2.05 -5.29 -48.37
C SER A 3 -3.08 -4.84 -47.33
N ILE A 4 -4.38 -5.07 -47.60
CA ILE A 4 -5.46 -4.73 -46.67
C ILE A 4 -5.37 -5.62 -45.43
N ILE A 5 -5.09 -6.92 -45.61
CA ILE A 5 -4.92 -7.88 -44.51
C ILE A 5 -3.74 -7.47 -43.63
N LEU A 6 -2.62 -7.04 -44.22
CA LEU A 6 -1.45 -6.58 -43.46
C LEU A 6 -1.73 -5.31 -42.65
N VAL A 7 -2.46 -4.34 -43.21
CA VAL A 7 -2.85 -3.13 -42.48
C VAL A 7 -3.79 -3.47 -41.32
N CYS A 8 -4.79 -4.32 -41.55
CA CYS A 8 -5.69 -4.77 -40.48
C CYS A 8 -4.95 -5.54 -39.37
N ALA A 9 -4.01 -6.42 -39.74
CA ALA A 9 -3.21 -7.18 -38.77
C ALA A 9 -2.32 -6.26 -37.92
N LEU A 10 -1.68 -5.26 -38.52
CA LEU A 10 -0.88 -4.28 -37.79
C LEU A 10 -1.72 -3.42 -36.84
N LEU A 11 -2.92 -3.04 -37.26
CA LEU A 11 -3.84 -2.26 -36.42
C LEU A 11 -4.28 -3.08 -35.20
N VAL A 12 -4.67 -4.33 -35.40
CA VAL A 12 -5.04 -5.24 -34.30
C VAL A 12 -3.85 -5.47 -33.36
N ALA A 13 -2.65 -5.68 -33.89
CA ALA A 13 -1.44 -5.86 -33.09
C ALA A 13 -1.13 -4.61 -32.25
N ALA A 14 -1.30 -3.40 -32.81
CA ALA A 14 -1.11 -2.15 -32.08
C ALA A 14 -2.13 -1.98 -30.95
N CYS A 15 -3.41 -2.29 -31.19
CA CYS A 15 -4.45 -2.26 -30.15
C CYS A 15 -4.15 -3.26 -29.02
N LEU A 16 -3.76 -4.49 -29.36
CA LEU A 16 -3.38 -5.49 -28.37
C LEU A 16 -2.14 -5.06 -27.59
N TYR A 17 -1.16 -4.45 -28.25
CA TYR A 17 0.02 -3.92 -27.60
C TYR A 17 -0.35 -2.85 -26.56
N LEU A 18 -1.24 -1.90 -26.85
CA LEU A 18 -1.66 -0.89 -25.87
C LEU A 18 -2.36 -1.48 -24.65
N ILE A 19 -3.15 -2.54 -24.85
CA ILE A 19 -3.85 -3.24 -23.76
C ILE A 19 -2.88 -4.08 -22.91
N LEU A 20 -1.92 -4.74 -23.56
CA LEU A 20 -0.96 -5.64 -22.91
C LEU A 20 0.28 -4.92 -22.37
N ALA A 21 0.63 -3.75 -22.90
CA ALA A 21 1.75 -2.92 -22.47
C ALA A 21 1.81 -2.71 -20.94
N PRO A 22 0.72 -2.36 -20.22
CA PRO A 22 0.77 -2.21 -18.76
C PRO A 22 1.01 -3.52 -17.99
N PHE A 23 0.85 -4.69 -18.63
CA PHE A 23 1.11 -5.99 -18.01
C PHE A 23 2.55 -6.48 -18.22
N PHE A 24 3.21 -6.07 -19.31
CA PHE A 24 4.59 -6.45 -19.63
C PHE A 24 5.63 -5.36 -19.34
N GLY A 25 5.18 -4.11 -19.18
CA GLY A 25 6.00 -3.05 -18.62
C GLY A 25 6.30 -3.42 -17.17
N GLY A 26 7.51 -3.93 -16.93
CA GLY A 26 8.03 -4.11 -15.58
C GLY A 26 7.80 -2.80 -14.85
N ARG A 27 6.88 -2.84 -13.87
CA ARG A 27 6.74 -1.79 -12.87
C ARG A 27 8.12 -1.68 -12.24
N GLN A 28 8.95 -0.77 -12.74
CA GLN A 28 9.70 0.04 -11.81
C GLN A 28 8.59 0.75 -11.05
N PRO A 29 8.35 0.41 -9.77
CA PRO A 29 7.51 1.27 -8.98
C PRO A 29 8.15 2.64 -9.16
N GLU A 30 7.43 3.56 -9.81
CA GLU A 30 7.73 4.96 -9.54
C GLU A 30 7.75 5.00 -8.03
N GLN A 31 8.93 5.33 -7.48
CA GLN A 31 9.04 5.73 -6.09
C GLN A 31 8.11 6.94 -6.01
N ALA A 32 6.85 6.66 -5.69
CA ALA A 32 5.99 7.61 -5.09
C ALA A 32 6.80 8.04 -3.87
N ASN A 33 7.40 9.22 -3.96
CA ASN A 33 7.87 9.99 -2.81
C ASN A 33 6.68 10.42 -1.95
N GLY A 34 5.66 9.58 -1.81
CA GLY A 34 4.76 9.57 -0.69
C GLY A 34 5.45 8.65 0.30
N SER A 35 5.95 9.26 1.37
CA SER A 35 6.29 8.58 2.61
C SER A 35 5.44 7.33 2.80
N GLU A 36 6.04 6.26 3.31
CA GLU A 36 5.34 5.07 3.81
C GLU A 36 4.48 5.42 5.05
N GLU A 37 3.65 6.45 4.95
CA GLU A 37 2.59 6.79 5.87
C GLU A 37 1.52 5.71 5.71
N GLY A 38 1.79 4.55 6.31
CA GLY A 38 0.81 3.48 6.45
C GLY A 38 -0.52 4.08 6.92
N LEU A 39 -1.60 3.60 6.31
CA LEU A 39 -3.02 3.98 6.50
C LEU A 39 -3.27 4.97 7.65
N ASP A 40 -3.29 6.27 7.35
CA ASP A 40 -3.60 7.31 8.33
C ASP A 40 -5.07 7.20 8.77
N MET A 41 -5.30 7.22 10.09
CA MET A 41 -6.63 7.08 10.67
C MET A 41 -7.58 8.19 10.20
N LYS A 42 -7.04 9.39 9.91
CA LYS A 42 -7.81 10.49 9.33
C LYS A 42 -8.42 10.12 7.98
N LEU A 43 -7.63 9.46 7.13
CA LEU A 43 -8.05 9.01 5.80
C LEU A 43 -9.16 7.94 5.90
N VAL A 44 -9.05 7.05 6.89
CA VAL A 44 -10.08 6.04 7.17
C VAL A 44 -11.39 6.70 7.60
N TYR A 45 -11.34 7.70 8.48
CA TYR A 45 -12.54 8.41 8.90
C TYR A 45 -13.21 9.17 7.76
N GLU A 46 -12.43 9.80 6.88
CA GLU A 46 -12.96 10.50 5.71
C GLU A 46 -13.64 9.53 4.73
N ALA A 47 -13.00 8.39 4.44
CA ALA A 47 -13.56 7.35 3.58
C ALA A 47 -14.84 6.73 4.16
N VAL A 48 -14.87 6.45 5.47
CA VAL A 48 -16.07 5.91 6.14
C VAL A 48 -17.21 6.94 6.12
N ASN A 49 -16.91 8.24 6.28
CA ASN A 49 -17.91 9.30 6.24
C ASN A 49 -18.54 9.43 4.86
N GLU A 50 -17.76 9.35 3.78
CA GLU A 50 -18.30 9.30 2.41
C GLU A 50 -19.19 8.06 2.20
N LEU A 51 -18.74 6.90 2.69
CA LEU A 51 -19.53 5.66 2.63
C LEU A 51 -20.86 5.77 3.39
N GLU A 52 -20.86 6.46 4.53
CA GLU A 52 -22.06 6.71 5.34
C GLU A 52 -23.04 7.60 4.57
N MET A 53 -22.54 8.64 3.91
CA MET A 53 -23.35 9.50 3.05
C MET A 53 -23.94 8.71 1.87
N ASP A 54 -23.19 7.80 1.27
CA ASP A 54 -23.68 6.94 0.18
C ASP A 54 -24.76 5.95 0.65
N ALA A 55 -24.64 5.42 1.87
CA ALA A 55 -25.68 4.57 2.46
C ALA A 55 -26.96 5.37 2.77
N LEU A 56 -26.81 6.59 3.33
CA LEU A 56 -27.93 7.50 3.60
C LEU A 56 -28.65 7.94 2.32
N MET A 57 -27.90 8.10 1.22
CA MET A 57 -28.44 8.39 -0.11
C MET A 57 -29.02 7.16 -0.82
N GLY A 58 -28.94 5.97 -0.21
CA GLY A 58 -29.44 4.72 -0.79
C GLY A 58 -28.65 4.23 -2.00
N LYS A 59 -27.42 4.69 -2.21
CA LYS A 59 -26.53 4.17 -3.27
C LYS A 59 -25.99 2.79 -2.93
N ILE A 60 -25.87 2.49 -1.64
CA ILE A 60 -25.47 1.20 -1.09
C ILE A 60 -26.45 0.75 0.00
N SER A 61 -26.51 -0.55 0.27
CA SER A 61 -27.32 -1.06 1.38
C SER A 61 -26.66 -0.73 2.73
N PHE A 62 -27.49 -0.55 3.76
CA PHE A 62 -26.99 -0.26 5.11
C PHE A 62 -26.20 -1.44 5.70
N ASP A 63 -26.53 -2.67 5.31
CA ASP A 63 -25.80 -3.88 5.71
C ASP A 63 -24.41 -3.93 5.08
N ASP A 64 -24.28 -3.54 3.81
CA ASP A 64 -22.98 -3.49 3.12
C ASP A 64 -22.12 -2.35 3.66
N PHE A 65 -22.72 -1.19 3.98
CA PHE A 65 -22.04 -0.11 4.68
C PHE A 65 -21.45 -0.60 6.01
N LYS A 66 -22.25 -1.29 6.84
CA LYS A 66 -21.81 -1.76 8.15
C LYS A 66 -20.62 -2.73 8.06
N LYS A 67 -20.68 -3.69 7.13
CA LYS A 67 -19.58 -4.64 6.88
C LYS A 67 -18.31 -3.92 6.41
N THR A 68 -18.46 -2.96 5.51
CA THR A 68 -17.33 -2.22 4.93
C THR A 68 -16.68 -1.31 5.97
N LYS A 69 -17.48 -0.60 6.78
CA LYS A 69 -17.02 0.20 7.92
C LYS A 69 -16.17 -0.61 8.90
N GLU A 70 -16.61 -1.82 9.25
CA GLU A 70 -15.88 -2.71 10.15
C GLU A 70 -14.56 -3.18 9.54
N ALA A 71 -14.54 -3.52 8.25
CA ALA A 71 -13.33 -3.90 7.53
C ALA A 71 -12.29 -2.76 7.48
N TYR A 72 -12.73 -1.52 7.22
CA TYR A 72 -11.84 -0.35 7.20
C TYR A 72 -11.20 -0.08 8.56
N TYR A 73 -11.98 -0.14 9.64
CA TYR A 73 -11.42 0.04 10.98
C TYR A 73 -10.49 -1.10 11.40
N ARG A 74 -10.77 -2.33 10.98
CA ARG A 74 -9.89 -3.47 11.21
C ARG A 74 -8.55 -3.30 10.49
N ALA A 75 -8.57 -2.89 9.22
CA ALA A 75 -7.36 -2.62 8.46
C ALA A 75 -6.53 -1.49 9.08
N ALA A 76 -7.18 -0.45 9.60
CA ALA A 76 -6.51 0.63 10.33
C ALA A 76 -5.90 0.15 11.66
N ALA A 77 -6.59 -0.73 12.38
CA ALA A 77 -6.06 -1.29 13.62
C ALA A 77 -4.83 -2.18 13.34
N GLU A 78 -4.89 -3.00 12.30
CA GLU A 78 -3.77 -3.86 11.88
C GLU A 78 -2.55 -3.04 11.47
N SER A 79 -2.72 -1.96 10.70
CA SER A 79 -1.61 -1.08 10.30
C SER A 79 -0.96 -0.34 11.49
N ILE A 80 -1.76 0.05 12.50
CA ILE A 80 -1.24 0.66 13.73
C ILE A 80 -0.47 -0.37 14.57
N HIS A 81 -0.95 -1.61 14.65
CA HIS A 81 -0.26 -2.68 15.37
C HIS A 81 1.07 -3.06 14.72
N GLU A 82 1.10 -3.14 13.39
CA GLU A 82 2.31 -3.41 12.63
C GLU A 82 3.36 -2.32 12.88
N LYS A 83 2.99 -1.04 12.78
CA LYS A 83 3.89 0.09 13.09
C LYS A 83 4.45 0.03 14.52
N ARG A 84 3.62 -0.26 15.52
CA ARG A 84 4.08 -0.35 16.93
C ARG A 84 5.07 -1.48 17.16
N ASN A 85 4.88 -2.64 16.52
CA ASN A 85 5.80 -3.77 16.66
C ASN A 85 7.16 -3.43 16.01
N VAL A 86 7.14 -2.83 14.82
CA VAL A 86 8.35 -2.36 14.13
C VAL A 86 9.13 -1.35 14.99
N ASP A 87 8.46 -0.39 15.62
CA ASP A 87 9.11 0.57 16.52
C ASP A 87 9.73 -0.11 17.76
N GLY A 88 9.08 -1.16 18.29
CA GLY A 88 9.58 -1.96 19.42
C GLY A 88 10.83 -2.75 19.07
N ASP A 89 10.83 -3.43 17.92
CA ASP A 89 11.96 -4.22 17.44
C ASP A 89 13.19 -3.34 17.15
N ILE A 90 12.97 -2.13 16.62
CA ILE A 90 14.03 -1.15 16.38
C ILE A 90 14.63 -0.66 17.71
N LEU A 91 13.81 -0.41 18.72
CA LEU A 91 14.27 0.00 20.06
C LEU A 91 15.11 -1.09 20.73
N GLU A 92 14.69 -2.36 20.63
CA GLU A 92 15.43 -3.50 21.18
C GLU A 92 16.77 -3.72 20.47
N ALA A 93 16.79 -3.62 19.13
CA ALA A 93 18.02 -3.70 18.35
C ALA A 93 19.01 -2.58 18.70
N LEU A 94 18.52 -1.34 18.88
CA LEU A 94 19.35 -0.20 19.27
C LEU A 94 19.97 -0.38 20.67
N ASP A 95 19.23 -0.92 21.64
CA ASP A 95 19.76 -1.15 22.98
C ASP A 95 20.84 -2.25 22.98
N THR A 96 20.65 -3.30 22.17
CA THR A 96 21.65 -4.35 21.96
C THR A 96 22.95 -3.77 21.41
N ILE A 97 22.89 -3.01 20.30
CA ILE A 97 24.06 -2.35 19.69
C ILE A 97 24.75 -1.42 20.68
N ARG A 98 23.98 -0.68 21.49
CA ARG A 98 24.52 0.23 22.52
C ARG A 98 25.26 -0.53 23.62
N SER A 99 24.73 -1.67 24.05
CA SER A 99 25.35 -2.51 25.08
C SER A 99 26.67 -3.14 24.60
N GLU A 100 26.70 -3.60 23.34
CA GLU A 100 27.89 -4.16 22.68
C GLU A 100 28.98 -3.09 22.45
N ALA A 101 28.59 -1.88 22.04
CA ALA A 101 29.51 -0.76 21.90
C ALA A 101 30.13 -0.37 23.26
N LYS A 102 29.36 -0.44 24.35
CA LYS A 102 29.84 -0.11 25.70
C LYS A 102 30.85 -1.13 26.21
N THR A 103 30.62 -2.43 26.01
CA THR A 103 31.55 -3.50 26.39
C THR A 103 32.84 -3.46 25.56
N ALA A 104 32.76 -3.15 24.27
CA ALA A 104 33.93 -3.00 23.40
C ALA A 104 34.85 -1.83 23.81
N ILE A 105 34.29 -0.72 24.30
CA ILE A 105 35.07 0.44 24.77
C ILE A 105 35.70 0.16 26.14
N THR A 106 35.03 -0.57 27.04
CA THR A 106 35.59 -0.95 28.35
C THR A 106 36.70 -2.01 28.23
N GLY A 107 36.61 -2.93 27.26
CA GLY A 107 37.64 -3.95 27.03
C GLY A 107 38.94 -3.44 26.37
N LYS A 108 38.96 -2.21 25.85
CA LYS A 108 40.14 -1.61 25.19
C LYS A 108 41.05 -0.83 26.15
N ASN A 109 40.66 -0.69 27.42
CA ASN A 109 41.41 0.02 28.48
C ASN A 109 42.12 -0.93 29.46
N VAL A 110 42.39 -2.19 29.07
CA VAL A 110 43.26 -3.12 29.80
C VAL A 110 44.47 -3.45 28.95
#